data_AF-A0A4V0XCL7-F1
#
_entry.id   AF-A0A4V0XCL7-F1
#
_cell.length_a   1.000
_cell.length_b   1.000
_cell.length_c   1.000
_cell.angle_alpha   90.00
_cell.angle_beta   90.00
_cell.angle_gamma   90.00
#
_symmetry.space_group_name_H-M   'P 1'
#
loop_
_entity.id
_entity.type
_entity.pdbx_description
1 polymer ?
#
loop_
_entity_poly.entity_id
_entity_poly.type
_entity_poly.pdbx_seq_one_letter_code
_entity_poly.pdbx_strand_id
1 'polypeptide(L)'
;MPGPIPPNANPSLESLFERAGAEQEIQIDAGDDRLRIVLRTDDMDLWRAHRRAHPGGTNLLLACESGSVALAETRLTWVVGAAIRQALVGDQSEALELLQTLGISQPLLALVDSHCSGLAETVVWAFHWERHGWLTATPVDGWP
;
A
#
# COMPACT_ATOMS: atom_id res chain seq x y z
N MET A 1 27.39 12.35 6.94
CA MET A 1 26.33 13.38 6.83
C MET A 1 25.23 12.82 5.97
N PRO A 2 23.96 12.85 6.38
CA PRO A 2 22.88 12.56 5.45
C PRO A 2 22.89 13.65 4.36
N GLY A 3 22.74 13.23 3.10
CA GLY A 3 22.73 14.12 1.94
C GLY A 3 21.51 15.06 1.94
N PRO A 4 21.47 16.05 1.02
CA PRO A 4 20.34 16.95 0.92
C PRO A 4 19.05 16.18 0.58
N ILE A 5 18.01 16.43 1.38
CA ILE A 5 16.66 15.90 1.16
C ILE A 5 16.13 16.49 -0.16
N PRO A 6 15.74 15.66 -1.13
CA PRO A 6 15.26 16.13 -2.42
C PRO A 6 13.89 16.81 -2.30
N PRO A 7 13.54 17.75 -3.20
CA PRO A 7 12.37 18.62 -3.07
C PRO A 7 11.00 17.93 -3.17
N ASN A 8 10.96 16.62 -3.44
CA ASN A 8 9.74 15.79 -3.44
C ASN A 8 9.73 14.76 -2.31
N ALA A 9 10.58 14.92 -1.29
CA ALA A 9 10.51 14.07 -0.10
C ALA A 9 9.17 14.30 0.59
N ASN A 10 8.32 13.27 0.59
CA ASN A 10 7.14 13.28 1.43
C ASN A 10 7.61 13.01 2.87
N PRO A 11 7.50 13.97 3.80
CA PRO A 11 7.98 13.78 5.18
C PRO A 11 7.27 12.60 5.87
N SER A 12 6.07 12.24 5.39
CA SER A 12 5.34 11.05 5.83
C SER A 12 6.02 9.73 5.46
N LEU A 13 6.89 9.72 4.44
CA LEU A 13 7.63 8.54 3.99
C LEU A 13 9.06 8.47 4.52
N GLU A 14 9.70 9.61 4.81
CA GLU A 14 11.06 9.65 5.36
C GLU A 14 11.14 8.83 6.66
N SER A 15 10.20 9.08 7.59
CA SER A 15 10.11 8.32 8.83
C SER A 15 9.88 6.82 8.64
N LEU A 16 9.22 6.41 7.55
CA LEU A 16 9.03 5.00 7.20
C LEU A 16 10.34 4.37 6.70
N PHE A 17 11.08 5.06 5.83
CA PHE A 17 12.39 4.59 5.37
C PHE A 17 13.41 4.50 6.51
N GLU A 18 13.43 5.49 7.41
CA GLU A 18 14.28 5.45 8.61
C GLU A 18 13.95 4.25 9.50
N ARG A 19 12.66 4.00 9.74
CA ARG A 19 12.20 2.90 10.58
C ARG A 19 12.44 1.53 9.95
N ALA A 20 12.36 1.45 8.63
CA ALA A 20 12.62 0.23 7.85
C ALA A 20 14.11 -0.15 7.80
N GLY A 21 15.00 0.85 7.89
CA GLY A 21 16.44 0.64 7.91
C GLY A 21 16.95 -0.17 6.72
N ALA A 22 17.94 -1.03 6.96
CA ALA A 22 18.60 -1.82 5.91
C ALA A 22 17.69 -2.91 5.30
N GLU A 23 16.70 -3.38 6.05
CA GLU A 23 15.77 -4.43 5.59
C GLU A 23 14.74 -3.87 4.58
N GLN A 24 14.59 -2.54 4.54
CA GLN A 24 13.58 -1.84 3.73
C GLN A 24 12.18 -2.41 3.96
N GLU A 25 11.90 -2.82 5.19
CA GLU A 25 10.66 -3.45 5.58
C GLU A 25 10.34 -3.13 7.04
N ILE A 26 9.05 -3.00 7.34
CA ILE A 26 8.54 -2.89 8.70
C ILE A 26 7.46 -3.95 8.89
N GLN A 27 7.58 -4.74 9.95
CA GLN A 27 6.55 -5.70 10.37
C GLN A 27 5.88 -5.19 11.64
N ILE A 28 4.55 -5.20 11.66
CA ILE A 28 3.73 -4.68 12.75
C ILE A 28 2.66 -5.73 13.06
N ASP A 29 2.68 -6.24 14.28
CA ASP A 29 1.75 -7.26 14.76
C ASP A 29 0.56 -6.63 15.48
N ALA A 30 -0.65 -7.16 15.26
CA ALA A 30 -1.88 -6.86 15.99
C ALA A 30 -2.61 -8.16 16.36
N GLY A 31 -2.14 -8.84 17.41
CA GLY A 31 -2.69 -10.14 17.80
C GLY A 31 -2.30 -11.21 16.78
N ASP A 32 -3.30 -11.83 16.14
CA ASP A 32 -3.10 -12.81 15.07
C ASP A 32 -2.92 -12.16 13.69
N ASP A 33 -3.20 -10.86 13.59
CA ASP A 33 -3.08 -10.08 12.36
C ASP A 33 -1.68 -9.46 12.22
N ARG A 34 -1.18 -9.34 10.99
CA ARG A 34 0.12 -8.73 10.69
C ARG A 34 0.05 -7.81 9.48
N LEU A 35 0.53 -6.57 9.66
CA LEU A 35 0.80 -5.62 8.59
C LEU A 35 2.30 -5.61 8.27
N ARG A 36 2.63 -5.76 7.00
CA ARG A 36 3.99 -5.64 6.46
C ARG A 36 4.05 -4.41 5.56
N ILE A 37 4.88 -3.43 5.91
CA ILE A 37 5.17 -2.29 5.04
C ILE A 37 6.46 -2.59 4.30
N VAL A 38 6.38 -2.76 2.98
CA VAL A 38 7.53 -3.08 2.13
C VAL A 38 7.96 -1.84 1.36
N LEU A 39 9.24 -1.47 1.53
CA LEU A 39 9.89 -0.30 0.95
C LEU A 39 11.06 -0.70 0.04
N ARG A 40 11.17 -1.99 -0.31
CA ARG A 40 12.16 -2.50 -1.25
C ARG A 40 11.88 -1.93 -2.65
N THR A 41 12.95 -1.49 -3.32
CA THR A 41 12.86 -0.86 -4.63
C THR A 41 12.19 -1.75 -5.67
N ASP A 42 12.52 -3.05 -5.70
CA ASP A 42 11.95 -4.00 -6.68
C ASP A 42 10.43 -4.15 -6.54
N ASP A 43 9.93 -4.20 -5.30
CA ASP A 43 8.49 -4.28 -5.00
C ASP A 43 7.79 -2.97 -5.43
N MET A 44 8.38 -1.81 -5.09
CA MET A 44 7.86 -0.50 -5.48
C MET A 44 7.85 -0.33 -7.01
N ASP A 45 8.88 -0.79 -7.71
CA ASP A 45 9.02 -0.66 -9.15
C ASP A 45 7.99 -1.48 -9.92
N LEU A 46 7.58 -2.65 -9.41
CA LEU A 46 6.46 -3.41 -9.96
C LEU A 46 5.17 -2.56 -9.96
N TRP A 47 4.85 -1.94 -8.82
CA TRP A 47 3.65 -1.10 -8.69
C TRP A 47 3.72 0.16 -9.54
N ARG A 48 4.90 0.80 -9.57
CA ARG A 48 5.14 1.99 -10.41
C ARG A 48 5.00 1.66 -11.90
N ALA A 49 5.56 0.53 -12.34
CA ALA A 49 5.45 0.09 -13.74
C ALA A 49 3.98 -0.11 -14.13
N HIS A 50 3.19 -0.76 -13.27
CA HIS A 50 1.76 -0.95 -13.51
C HIS A 50 1.01 0.38 -13.60
N ARG A 51 1.29 1.32 -12.68
CA ARG A 51 0.66 2.65 -12.68
C ARG A 51 1.02 3.46 -13.93
N ARG A 52 2.28 3.43 -14.37
CA ARG A 52 2.73 4.10 -15.60
C ARG A 52 2.04 3.55 -16.85
N ALA A 53 1.80 2.23 -16.88
CA ALA A 53 1.11 1.58 -17.99
C ALA A 53 -0.39 1.91 -18.06
N HIS A 54 -0.99 2.33 -16.94
CA HIS A 54 -2.41 2.63 -16.82
C HIS A 54 -2.61 4.02 -16.21
N PRO A 55 -2.39 5.10 -17.00
CA PRO A 55 -2.52 6.46 -16.49
C PRO A 55 -3.99 6.80 -16.22
N GLY A 56 -4.27 7.09 -14.96
CA GLY A 56 -5.53 7.61 -14.45
C GLY A 56 -5.27 8.00 -13.01
N GLY A 57 -5.61 9.23 -12.60
CA GLY A 57 -5.30 9.74 -11.26
C GLY A 57 -5.76 8.76 -10.20
N THR A 58 -4.84 7.98 -9.63
CA THR A 58 -5.10 6.88 -8.71
C THR A 58 -4.25 7.10 -7.48
N ASN A 59 -4.82 6.84 -6.31
CA ASN A 59 -4.14 6.92 -5.03
C ASN A 59 -4.10 5.58 -4.30
N LEU A 60 -4.75 4.54 -4.83
CA LEU A 60 -4.65 3.17 -4.38
C LEU A 60 -4.39 2.19 -5.53
N LEU A 61 -3.52 1.22 -5.30
CA LEU A 61 -3.33 0.04 -6.14
C LEU A 61 -3.67 -1.22 -5.32
N LEU A 62 -4.40 -2.15 -5.92
CA LEU A 62 -4.96 -3.29 -5.19
C LEU A 62 -4.73 -4.57 -6.01
N ALA A 63 -4.12 -5.58 -5.40
CA ALA A 63 -4.15 -6.93 -5.97
C ALA A 63 -5.49 -7.58 -5.64
N CYS A 64 -6.38 -7.70 -6.62
CA CYS A 64 -7.72 -8.26 -6.45
C CYS A 64 -7.85 -9.65 -7.08
N GLU A 65 -8.72 -10.49 -6.49
CA GLU A 65 -9.09 -11.80 -7.06
C GLU A 65 -9.69 -11.68 -8.46
N SER A 66 -10.45 -10.61 -8.71
CA SER A 66 -11.09 -10.36 -10.00
C SER A 66 -10.97 -8.91 -10.45
N GLY A 67 -10.62 -8.73 -11.73
CA GLY A 67 -10.55 -7.44 -12.40
C GLY A 67 -11.85 -7.02 -13.09
N SER A 68 -12.83 -7.92 -13.18
CA SER A 68 -14.01 -7.74 -14.05
C SER A 68 -15.30 -7.38 -13.31
N VAL A 69 -15.27 -7.39 -11.97
CA VAL A 69 -16.42 -7.07 -11.11
C VAL A 69 -16.25 -5.71 -10.42
N ALA A 70 -17.27 -5.22 -9.72
CA ALA A 70 -17.12 -4.02 -8.88
C ALA A 70 -16.06 -4.26 -7.78
N LEU A 71 -15.40 -3.20 -7.29
CA LEU A 71 -14.40 -3.35 -6.21
C LEU A 71 -15.02 -3.93 -4.93
N ALA A 72 -16.26 -3.57 -4.61
CA ALA A 72 -17.00 -4.10 -3.47
C ALA A 72 -17.38 -5.59 -3.62
N GLU A 73 -17.24 -6.17 -4.82
CA GLU A 73 -17.58 -7.56 -5.15
C GLU A 73 -16.35 -8.47 -5.30
N THR A 74 -15.13 -7.92 -5.15
CA THR A 74 -13.89 -8.68 -5.16
C THR A 74 -13.24 -8.63 -3.78
N ARG A 75 -12.30 -9.54 -3.52
CA ARG A 75 -11.42 -9.47 -2.37
C ARG A 75 -10.01 -9.10 -2.78
N LEU A 76 -9.25 -8.62 -1.81
CA LEU A 76 -7.81 -8.51 -1.94
C LEU A 76 -7.20 -9.92 -2.02
N THR A 77 -6.12 -10.09 -2.76
CA THR A 77 -5.42 -11.36 -2.93
C THR A 77 -3.92 -11.14 -3.13
N TRP A 78 -3.20 -12.22 -3.41
CA TRP A 78 -1.76 -12.21 -3.68
C TRP A 78 -1.44 -11.71 -5.10
N VAL A 79 -0.37 -10.93 -5.25
CA VAL A 79 0.02 -10.28 -6.52
C VAL A 79 0.17 -11.27 -7.68
N VAL A 80 0.71 -12.47 -7.43
CA VAL A 80 0.95 -13.46 -8.49
C VAL A 80 -0.38 -13.99 -9.04
N GLY A 81 -0.74 -13.55 -10.25
CA GLY A 81 -1.99 -13.91 -10.92
C GLY A 81 -3.18 -13.04 -10.53
N ALA A 82 -2.99 -12.03 -9.67
CA ALA A 82 -4.04 -11.07 -9.35
C ALA A 82 -4.36 -10.15 -10.52
N ALA A 83 -5.60 -9.66 -10.52
CA ALA A 83 -5.93 -8.45 -11.25
C ALA A 83 -5.46 -7.25 -10.43
N ILE A 84 -4.44 -6.53 -10.90
CA ILE A 84 -4.04 -5.27 -10.29
C ILE A 84 -5.05 -4.20 -10.70
N ARG A 85 -5.73 -3.63 -9.71
CA ARG A 85 -6.77 -2.61 -9.89
C ARG A 85 -6.33 -1.27 -9.32
N GLN A 86 -6.80 -0.22 -9.97
CA GLN A 86 -6.62 1.15 -9.52
C GLN A 86 -7.89 1.64 -8.85
N ALA A 87 -7.75 2.39 -7.78
CA ALA A 87 -8.84 3.11 -7.15
C ALA A 87 -8.41 4.55 -6.83
N LEU A 88 -9.34 5.47 -7.05
CA LEU A 88 -9.23 6.85 -6.62
C LEU A 88 -10.30 7.07 -5.55
N VAL A 89 -9.85 7.38 -4.34
CA VAL A 89 -10.72 7.74 -3.20
C VAL A 89 -10.43 9.18 -2.78
N GLY A 90 -11.36 9.84 -2.11
CA GLY A 90 -11.24 11.24 -1.73
C GLY A 90 -10.30 11.49 -0.55
N ASP A 91 -10.26 10.58 0.41
CA ASP A 91 -9.50 10.72 1.66
C ASP A 91 -9.12 9.37 2.29
N GLN A 92 -8.41 9.44 3.42
CA GLN A 92 -7.99 8.29 4.20
C GLN A 92 -9.17 7.46 4.74
N SER A 93 -10.30 8.07 5.10
CA SER A 93 -11.47 7.33 5.61
C SER A 93 -12.10 6.49 4.51
N GLU A 94 -12.29 7.06 3.32
CA GLU A 94 -12.80 6.33 2.15
C GLU A 94 -11.84 5.21 1.72
N ALA A 95 -10.52 5.42 1.87
CA ALA A 95 -9.54 4.36 1.65
C ALA A 95 -9.72 3.17 2.60
N LEU A 96 -9.92 3.44 3.90
CA LEU A 96 -10.12 2.39 4.92
C LEU A 96 -11.46 1.66 4.72
N GLU A 97 -12.52 2.39 4.35
CA GLU A 97 -13.81 1.79 3.98
C GLU A 97 -13.66 0.84 2.78
N LEU A 98 -12.94 1.28 1.73
CA LEU A 98 -12.67 0.43 0.58
C LEU A 98 -11.87 -0.83 1.00
N LEU A 99 -10.81 -0.68 1.78
CA LEU A 99 -10.00 -1.80 2.27
C LEU A 99 -10.84 -2.78 3.11
N GLN A 100 -11.79 -2.28 3.91
CA GLN A 100 -12.75 -3.10 4.63
C GLN A 100 -13.62 -3.93 3.68
N THR A 101 -14.18 -3.32 2.62
CA THR A 101 -15.00 -4.05 1.64
C THR A 101 -14.22 -5.16 0.92
N LEU A 102 -12.90 -4.97 0.78
CA LEU A 102 -11.99 -5.96 0.17
C LEU A 102 -11.61 -7.11 1.11
N GLY A 103 -12.15 -7.13 2.33
CA GLY A 103 -12.02 -8.23 3.28
C GLY A 103 -10.92 -8.04 4.33
N ILE A 104 -10.41 -6.82 4.53
CA ILE A 104 -9.42 -6.53 5.57
C ILE A 104 -10.13 -6.39 6.93
N SER A 105 -9.57 -7.03 7.97
CA SER A 105 -10.10 -7.02 9.33
C SER A 105 -9.96 -5.65 10.00
N GLN A 106 -10.82 -5.34 10.97
CA GLN A 106 -10.74 -4.09 11.74
C GLN A 106 -9.38 -3.86 12.44
N PRO A 107 -8.74 -4.87 13.06
CA PRO A 107 -7.39 -4.71 13.62
C PRO A 107 -6.35 -4.29 12.57
N LEU A 108 -6.38 -4.88 11.37
CA LEU A 108 -5.49 -4.49 10.28
C LEU A 108 -5.78 -3.09 9.76
N LEU A 109 -7.05 -2.69 9.66
CA LEU A 109 -7.41 -1.33 9.27
C LEU A 109 -6.85 -0.30 10.26
N ALA A 110 -6.87 -0.59 11.57
CA ALA A 110 -6.27 0.28 12.57
C ALA A 110 -4.74 0.39 12.42
N LEU A 111 -4.07 -0.71 12.03
CA LEU A 111 -2.64 -0.66 11.70
C LEU A 111 -2.36 0.18 10.45
N VAL A 112 -3.17 0.02 9.40
CA VAL A 112 -3.05 0.81 8.17
C VAL A 112 -3.25 2.29 8.47
N ASP A 113 -4.30 2.65 9.20
CA ASP A 113 -4.60 4.02 9.64
C ASP A 113 -3.43 4.65 10.42
N SER A 114 -2.81 3.87 11.30
CA SER A 114 -1.72 4.35 12.18
C SER A 114 -0.34 4.39 11.52
N HIS A 115 -0.13 3.65 10.43
CA HIS A 115 1.21 3.40 9.89
C HIS A 115 1.39 3.66 8.39
N CYS A 116 0.31 3.72 7.61
CA CYS A 116 0.35 4.12 6.21
C CYS A 116 0.18 5.63 6.08
N SER A 117 1.13 6.41 6.61
CA SER A 117 1.07 7.86 6.61
C SER A 117 0.83 8.44 5.20
N GLY A 118 -0.13 9.36 5.08
CA GLY A 118 -0.50 9.99 3.80
C GLY A 118 -1.35 9.09 2.89
N LEU A 119 -1.96 8.03 3.42
CA LEU A 119 -2.86 7.14 2.69
C LEU A 119 -3.94 7.92 1.95
N ALA A 120 -4.04 7.69 0.63
CA ALA A 120 -4.99 8.34 -0.27
C ALA A 120 -4.89 9.87 -0.40
N GLU A 121 -4.09 10.54 0.42
CA GLU A 121 -3.92 12.00 0.39
C GLU A 121 -2.66 12.41 -0.37
N THR A 122 -1.49 12.03 0.15
CA THR A 122 -0.18 12.50 -0.34
C THR A 122 0.69 11.36 -0.85
N VAL A 123 0.30 10.10 -0.60
CA VAL A 123 1.03 8.91 -1.00
C VAL A 123 0.09 7.94 -1.70
N VAL A 124 0.50 7.47 -2.87
CA VAL A 124 -0.15 6.33 -3.52
C VAL A 124 0.31 5.06 -2.82
N TRP A 125 -0.64 4.28 -2.30
CA TRP A 125 -0.35 3.02 -1.62
C TRP A 125 -0.84 1.82 -2.43
N ALA A 126 -0.06 0.75 -2.41
CA ALA A 126 -0.43 -0.54 -2.96
C ALA A 126 -0.69 -1.55 -1.84
N PHE A 127 -1.75 -2.34 -1.97
CA PHE A 127 -2.10 -3.39 -1.01
C PHE A 127 -2.26 -4.75 -1.68
N HIS A 128 -1.82 -5.79 -0.99
CA HIS A 128 -2.04 -7.19 -1.37
C HIS A 128 -1.92 -8.12 -0.15
N TRP A 129 -2.42 -9.35 -0.27
CA TRP A 129 -2.16 -10.41 0.71
C TRP A 129 -0.92 -11.22 0.34
N GLU A 130 -0.16 -11.67 1.34
CA GLU A 130 0.86 -12.71 1.18
C GLU A 130 0.34 -14.07 1.56
N ARG A 131 0.89 -15.13 0.94
CA ARG A 131 0.45 -16.54 1.08
C ARG A 131 0.27 -17.02 2.53
N HIS A 132 0.98 -16.40 3.46
CA HIS A 132 0.94 -16.72 4.89
C HIS A 132 -0.10 -15.90 5.68
N GLY A 133 -0.98 -15.15 4.99
CA GLY A 133 -2.05 -14.37 5.60
C GLY A 133 -1.60 -13.01 6.14
N TRP A 134 -0.55 -12.40 5.57
CA TRP A 134 -0.09 -11.07 5.98
C TRP A 134 -0.58 -10.01 4.99
N LEU A 135 -1.09 -8.90 5.52
CA LEU A 135 -1.44 -7.77 4.68
C LEU A 135 -0.16 -7.01 4.38
N THR A 136 0.12 -6.80 3.10
CA THR A 136 1.32 -6.09 2.66
C THR A 136 0.92 -4.77 2.02
N ALA A 137 1.54 -3.70 2.52
CA ALA A 137 1.37 -2.33 2.06
C ALA A 137 2.70 -1.83 1.47
N THR A 138 2.65 -1.24 0.28
CA THR A 138 3.83 -0.70 -0.40
C THR A 138 3.53 0.72 -0.87
N PRO A 139 4.28 1.74 -0.43
CA PRO A 139 4.13 3.07 -1.00
C PRO A 139 4.73 3.09 -2.40
N VAL A 140 3.96 3.57 -3.37
CA VAL A 140 4.31 3.53 -4.80
C VAL A 140 5.09 4.77 -5.21
N ASP A 141 4.71 5.92 -4.66
CA ASP A 141 5.27 7.22 -5.01
C ASP A 141 6.21 7.79 -3.93
N GLY A 142 6.66 6.96 -3.00
CA GLY A 142 7.73 7.32 -2.07
C GLY A 142 9.10 7.22 -2.70
N TRP A 143 9.98 8.15 -2.38
CA TRP A 143 11.32 8.32 -2.96
C TRP A 143 12.18 7.02 -2.92
N PRO A 144 12.97 6.67 -3.96
CA PRO A 144 14.11 5.76 -3.84
C PRO A 144 15.41 6.48 -3.46
#